data_AF-A0A7C2G756-F1
#
_entry.id   AF-A0A7C2G756-F1
#
_cell.length_a   1.000
_cell.length_b   1.000
_cell.length_c   1.000
_cell.angle_alpha   90.00
_cell.angle_beta   90.00
_cell.angle_gamma   90.00
#
_symmetry.space_group_name_H-M   'P 1'
#
loop_
_entity.id
_entity.type
_entity.pdbx_description
1 polymer ?
#
loop_
_entity_poly.entity_id
_entity_poly.type
_entity_poly.pdbx_seq_one_letter_code
_entity_poly.pdbx_strand_id
1 'polypeptide(L)'
;MLRNMLTRDELIQWMRTELPRLLQEDPAFRAQVIGILSEALVSKGELTRLLDELRAMREESQRRFEAADRRFEAIVEELRAMRADFERRFEEVDRRFEAADRRFEAIVEEMRAMRADFERRFEEVDRRFEAVDRRFEAADRRFEAIVEELRTLRSDFEQWVRFSQQEFAALRVRVAEMGIGLGSLGLRMGQGLEEVIRQVIESFSGAGPLKAARLVLIDEAGELYQPGARVEIDALVTDGRRFLVEVKNYAKTDEVWAFHRKARFAEAKLGETFEKVLIAPAATASAVALAKQLGIICYTFRAAESRETSE
;
A
#
# COMPACT_ATOMS: atom_id res chain seq x y z
N MET A 1 -41.71 135.09 -100.76
CA MET A 1 -40.82 133.90 -100.83
C MET A 1 -41.63 132.67 -100.45
N LEU A 2 -41.50 131.59 -101.23
CA LEU A 2 -42.15 130.29 -101.06
C LEU A 2 -41.84 129.61 -99.71
N ARG A 3 -42.76 128.77 -99.22
CA ARG A 3 -42.45 127.66 -98.30
C ARG A 3 -43.29 126.42 -98.68
N ASN A 4 -42.73 125.52 -99.48
CA ASN A 4 -43.31 124.19 -99.71
C ASN A 4 -43.09 123.33 -98.45
N MET A 5 -44.15 122.70 -97.93
CA MET A 5 -44.04 121.65 -96.90
C MET A 5 -44.21 120.29 -97.57
N LEU A 6 -43.30 119.35 -97.30
CA LEU A 6 -43.39 117.96 -97.78
C LEU A 6 -44.52 117.20 -97.08
N THR A 7 -45.17 116.28 -97.79
CA THR A 7 -46.11 115.30 -97.22
C THR A 7 -45.38 114.18 -96.44
N ARG A 8 -46.11 113.41 -95.63
CA ARG A 8 -45.53 112.32 -94.80
C ARG A 8 -44.85 111.24 -95.64
N ASP A 9 -45.46 110.84 -96.74
CA ASP A 9 -44.91 109.80 -97.62
C ASP A 9 -43.67 110.31 -98.37
N GLU A 10 -43.68 111.57 -98.80
CA GLU A 10 -42.51 112.25 -99.37
C GLU A 10 -41.39 112.37 -98.32
N LEU A 11 -41.71 112.65 -97.06
CA LEU A 11 -40.72 112.70 -95.96
C LEU A 11 -40.11 111.33 -95.67
N ILE A 12 -40.90 110.26 -95.65
CA ILE A 12 -40.38 108.89 -95.44
C ILE A 12 -39.51 108.46 -96.61
N GLN A 13 -39.94 108.73 -97.84
CA GLN A 13 -39.18 108.42 -99.04
C GLN A 13 -37.88 109.23 -99.09
N TRP A 14 -37.92 110.49 -98.67
CA TRP A 14 -36.75 111.33 -98.47
C TRP A 14 -35.82 110.76 -97.39
N MET A 15 -36.33 110.34 -96.22
CA MET A 15 -35.49 109.73 -95.18
C MET A 15 -34.88 108.38 -95.61
N ARG A 16 -35.49 107.63 -96.54
CA ARG A 16 -34.90 106.37 -97.03
C ARG A 16 -33.82 106.58 -98.08
N THR A 17 -33.95 107.64 -98.87
CA THR A 17 -33.09 107.86 -100.04
C THR A 17 -31.99 108.86 -99.73
N GLU A 18 -32.36 109.99 -99.11
CA GLU A 18 -31.50 111.13 -98.93
C GLU A 18 -30.80 111.15 -97.57
N LEU A 19 -31.42 110.63 -96.50
CA LEU A 19 -30.76 110.56 -95.19
C LEU A 19 -29.48 109.69 -95.19
N PRO A 20 -29.45 108.48 -95.80
CA PRO A 20 -28.20 107.70 -95.88
C PRO A 20 -27.13 108.43 -96.67
N ARG A 21 -27.53 109.15 -97.72
CA ARG A 21 -26.65 109.96 -98.56
C ARG A 21 -26.08 111.15 -97.78
N LEU A 22 -26.93 111.87 -97.03
CA LEU A 22 -26.53 112.98 -96.16
C LEU A 22 -25.55 112.53 -95.07
N LEU A 23 -25.78 111.35 -94.47
CA LEU A 23 -24.86 110.77 -93.49
C LEU A 23 -23.50 110.40 -94.09
N GLN A 24 -23.42 110.08 -95.38
CA GLN A 24 -22.15 109.78 -96.05
C GLN A 24 -21.42 111.06 -96.48
N GLU A 25 -22.13 111.98 -97.13
CA GLU A 25 -21.60 113.18 -97.78
C GLU A 25 -21.31 114.33 -96.80
N ASP A 26 -22.05 114.44 -95.69
CA ASP A 26 -21.88 115.50 -94.68
C ASP A 26 -21.29 114.94 -93.35
N PRO A 27 -19.98 115.16 -93.10
CA PRO A 27 -19.34 114.74 -91.86
C PRO A 27 -19.91 115.40 -90.60
N ALA A 28 -20.37 116.65 -90.68
CA ALA A 28 -20.87 117.39 -89.53
C ALA A 28 -22.26 116.89 -89.12
N PHE A 29 -23.14 116.67 -90.09
CA PHE A 29 -24.45 116.07 -89.85
C PHE A 29 -24.32 114.63 -89.32
N ARG A 30 -23.43 113.83 -89.90
CA ARG A 30 -23.12 112.48 -89.40
C ARG A 30 -22.67 112.50 -87.94
N ALA A 31 -21.81 113.44 -87.56
CA ALA A 31 -21.31 113.56 -86.19
C ALA A 31 -22.44 113.91 -85.20
N GLN A 32 -23.36 114.80 -85.57
CA GLN A 32 -24.52 115.14 -84.73
C GLN A 32 -25.44 113.94 -84.51
N VAL A 33 -25.75 113.20 -85.57
CA VAL A 33 -26.59 111.98 -85.48
C VAL A 33 -25.92 110.90 -84.62
N ILE A 34 -24.60 110.70 -84.78
CA ILE A 34 -23.84 109.78 -83.91
C ILE A 34 -23.87 110.24 -82.45
N GLY A 35 -23.73 111.54 -82.18
CA GLY A 35 -23.80 112.10 -80.83
C GLY A 35 -25.13 111.81 -80.14
N ILE A 36 -26.25 112.10 -80.81
CA ILE A 36 -27.60 111.82 -80.29
C ILE A 36 -27.80 110.32 -80.05
N LEU A 37 -27.37 109.48 -80.99
CA LEU A 37 -27.48 108.02 -80.84
C LEU A 37 -26.57 107.48 -79.74
N SER A 38 -25.40 108.09 -79.49
CA SER A 38 -24.47 107.68 -78.45
C SER A 38 -24.93 107.98 -77.02
N GLU A 39 -25.85 108.92 -76.84
CA GLU A 39 -26.49 109.17 -75.53
C GLU A 39 -27.54 108.11 -75.18
N ALA A 40 -28.18 107.51 -76.20
CA ALA A 40 -29.21 106.50 -76.04
C ALA A 40 -28.70 105.05 -76.14
N LEU A 41 -27.54 104.84 -76.79
CA LEU A 41 -26.98 103.51 -77.06
C LEU A 41 -25.63 103.34 -76.35
N VAL A 42 -25.41 102.14 -75.79
CA VAL A 42 -24.09 101.73 -75.28
C VAL A 42 -23.06 101.87 -76.39
N SER A 43 -21.93 102.50 -76.08
CA SER A 43 -20.87 102.67 -77.06
C SER A 43 -20.29 101.32 -77.49
N LYS A 44 -19.77 101.24 -78.73
CA LYS A 44 -19.09 100.03 -79.22
C LYS A 44 -17.92 99.61 -78.30
N GLY A 45 -17.26 100.58 -77.65
CA GLY A 45 -16.18 100.33 -76.70
C GLY A 45 -16.66 99.67 -75.40
N GLU A 46 -17.74 100.17 -74.81
CA GLU A 46 -18.37 99.56 -73.61
C GLU A 46 -18.93 98.17 -73.92
N LEU A 47 -19.56 97.98 -75.08
CA LEU A 47 -20.01 96.66 -75.51
C LEU A 47 -18.86 95.67 -75.67
N THR A 48 -17.72 96.11 -76.23
CA THR A 48 -16.52 95.26 -76.36
C THR A 48 -15.97 94.89 -74.99
N ARG A 49 -15.89 95.86 -74.07
CA ARG A 49 -15.43 95.62 -72.69
C ARG A 49 -16.33 94.63 -71.95
N LEU A 50 -17.64 94.78 -72.04
CA LEU A 50 -18.59 93.83 -71.43
C LEU A 50 -18.45 92.43 -72.02
N LEU A 51 -18.23 92.31 -73.33
CA LEU A 51 -17.99 91.02 -73.98
C LEU A 51 -16.67 90.37 -73.54
N ASP A 52 -15.61 91.16 -73.35
CA ASP A 52 -14.33 90.66 -72.85
C ASP A 52 -14.40 90.27 -71.36
N GLU A 53 -15.12 91.02 -70.53
CA GLU A 53 -15.41 90.66 -69.14
C GLU A 53 -16.24 89.37 -69.05
N LEU A 54 -17.26 89.20 -69.91
CA LEU A 54 -18.05 87.96 -70.00
C LEU A 54 -17.20 86.77 -70.45
N ARG A 55 -16.27 86.96 -71.39
CA ARG A 55 -15.32 85.92 -71.82
C ARG A 55 -14.39 85.53 -70.68
N ALA A 56 -13.79 86.50 -70.01
CA ALA A 56 -12.91 86.27 -68.87
C ALA A 56 -13.63 85.53 -67.73
N MET A 57 -14.87 85.94 -67.41
CA MET A 57 -15.70 85.27 -66.40
C MET A 57 -16.01 83.82 -66.81
N ARG A 58 -16.33 83.58 -68.09
CA ARG A 58 -16.59 82.23 -68.61
C ARG A 58 -15.34 81.35 -68.52
N GLU A 59 -14.18 81.86 -68.90
CA GLU A 59 -12.92 81.14 -68.81
C GLU A 59 -12.53 80.83 -67.36
N GLU A 60 -12.72 81.78 -66.44
CA GLU A 60 -12.50 81.54 -65.02
C GLU A 60 -13.45 80.49 -64.46
N SER A 61 -14.74 80.57 -64.82
CA SER A 61 -15.76 79.60 -64.44
C SER A 61 -15.40 78.20 -64.95
N GLN A 62 -14.94 78.09 -66.20
CA GLN A 62 -14.49 76.83 -66.80
C GLN A 62 -13.29 76.25 -66.05
N ARG A 63 -12.28 77.06 -65.71
CA ARG A 63 -11.12 76.61 -64.92
C ARG A 63 -11.52 76.13 -63.52
N ARG A 64 -12.47 76.83 -62.88
CA ARG A 64 -13.00 76.42 -61.56
C ARG A 64 -13.75 75.10 -61.66
N PHE A 65 -14.52 74.90 -62.73
CA PHE A 65 -15.22 73.64 -62.98
C PHE A 65 -14.24 72.49 -63.18
N GLU A 66 -13.23 72.65 -64.04
CA GLU A 66 -12.19 71.62 -64.26
C GLU A 66 -11.37 71.32 -62.98
N ALA A 67 -11.15 72.32 -62.13
CA ALA A 67 -10.52 72.11 -60.83
C ALA A 67 -11.44 71.36 -59.85
N ALA A 68 -12.75 71.61 -59.90
CA ALA A 68 -13.74 70.90 -59.10
C ALA A 68 -13.89 69.44 -59.56
N ASP A 69 -13.97 69.18 -60.86
CA ASP A 69 -14.04 67.83 -61.43
C ASP A 69 -12.82 66.99 -61.02
N ARG A 70 -11.61 67.55 -61.13
CA ARG A 70 -10.39 66.84 -60.69
C ARG A 70 -10.40 66.53 -59.19
N ARG A 71 -10.92 67.43 -58.36
CA ARG A 71 -11.08 67.18 -56.91
C ARG A 71 -12.13 66.11 -56.66
N PHE A 72 -13.22 66.12 -57.39
CA PHE A 72 -14.29 65.14 -57.28
C PHE A 72 -13.79 63.74 -57.67
N GLU A 73 -13.06 63.62 -58.78
CA GLU A 73 -12.42 62.37 -59.20
C GLU A 73 -11.46 61.85 -58.13
N ALA A 74 -10.61 62.70 -57.56
CA ALA A 74 -9.69 62.31 -56.50
C ALA A 74 -10.42 61.79 -55.25
N ILE A 75 -11.51 62.43 -54.83
CA ILE A 75 -12.35 61.98 -53.71
C ILE A 75 -12.99 60.63 -54.03
N VAL A 76 -13.50 60.44 -55.25
CA VAL A 76 -14.11 59.17 -55.66
C VAL A 76 -13.09 58.03 -55.64
N GLU A 77 -11.87 58.27 -56.11
CA GLU A 77 -10.79 57.27 -56.04
C GLU A 77 -10.40 56.95 -54.59
N GLU A 78 -10.29 57.95 -53.72
CA GLU A 78 -10.02 57.74 -52.30
C GLU A 78 -11.11 56.91 -51.62
N LEU A 79 -12.39 57.20 -51.92
CA LEU A 79 -13.53 56.43 -51.40
C LEU A 79 -13.53 54.98 -51.92
N ARG A 80 -13.16 54.75 -53.18
CA ARG A 80 -13.01 53.40 -53.74
C ARG A 80 -11.89 52.63 -53.04
N ALA A 81 -10.73 53.25 -52.86
CA ALA A 81 -9.60 52.66 -52.16
C ALA A 81 -9.95 52.34 -50.70
N MET A 82 -10.65 53.25 -50.02
CA MET A 82 -11.12 53.05 -48.66
C MET A 82 -12.11 51.89 -48.56
N ARG A 83 -13.10 51.80 -49.46
CA ARG A 83 -14.04 50.67 -49.50
C ARG A 83 -13.31 49.34 -49.71
N ALA A 84 -12.36 49.28 -50.64
CA ALA A 84 -11.58 48.07 -50.89
C ALA A 84 -10.71 47.67 -49.69
N ASP A 85 -10.16 48.62 -48.93
CA ASP A 85 -9.45 48.31 -47.69
C ASP A 85 -10.39 47.79 -46.59
N PHE A 86 -11.59 48.38 -46.48
CA PHE A 86 -12.61 47.89 -45.56
C PHE A 86 -13.05 46.47 -45.89
N GLU A 87 -13.35 46.17 -47.16
CA GLU A 87 -13.74 44.82 -47.60
C GLU A 87 -12.63 43.80 -47.26
N ARG A 88 -11.36 44.11 -47.55
CA ARG A 88 -10.24 43.23 -47.16
C ARG A 88 -10.14 43.00 -45.66
N ARG A 89 -10.34 44.04 -44.85
CA ARG A 89 -10.31 43.90 -43.37
C ARG A 89 -11.47 43.07 -42.86
N PHE A 90 -12.67 43.22 -43.42
CA PHE A 90 -13.82 42.38 -43.07
C PHE A 90 -13.57 40.93 -43.42
N GLU A 91 -13.06 40.62 -44.62
CA GLU A 91 -12.69 39.25 -45.00
C GLU A 91 -11.60 38.65 -44.10
N GLU A 92 -10.66 39.45 -43.59
CA GLU A 92 -9.68 38.99 -42.61
C GLU A 92 -10.33 38.68 -41.25
N VAL A 93 -11.25 39.53 -40.81
CA VAL A 93 -12.01 39.32 -39.57
C VAL A 93 -12.86 38.05 -39.66
N ASP A 94 -13.57 37.85 -40.77
CA ASP A 94 -14.38 36.65 -40.99
C ASP A 94 -13.52 35.39 -40.96
N ARG A 95 -12.36 35.39 -41.63
CA ARG A 95 -11.41 34.27 -41.57
C ARG A 95 -10.89 34.00 -40.15
N ARG A 96 -10.69 35.04 -39.34
CA ARG A 96 -10.28 34.89 -37.93
C ARG A 96 -11.41 34.30 -37.09
N PHE A 97 -12.67 34.70 -37.32
CA PHE A 97 -13.83 34.10 -36.66
C PHE A 97 -14.00 32.63 -37.03
N GLU A 98 -13.95 32.29 -38.32
CA GLU A 98 -14.01 30.87 -38.76
C GLU A 98 -12.88 30.01 -38.17
N ALA A 99 -11.68 30.59 -38.03
CA ALA A 99 -10.57 29.91 -37.37
C ALA A 99 -10.80 29.75 -35.86
N ALA A 100 -11.43 30.73 -35.20
CA ALA A 100 -11.79 30.65 -33.80
C ALA A 100 -12.88 29.60 -33.57
N ASP A 101 -13.93 29.58 -34.39
CA ASP A 101 -15.02 28.60 -34.30
C ASP A 101 -14.50 27.17 -34.43
N ARG A 102 -13.64 26.90 -35.42
CA ARG A 102 -12.99 25.59 -35.56
C ARG A 102 -12.16 25.18 -34.34
N ARG A 103 -11.47 26.14 -33.71
CA ARG A 103 -10.72 25.88 -32.46
C ARG A 103 -11.66 25.59 -31.30
N PHE A 104 -12.75 26.33 -31.19
CA PHE A 104 -13.76 26.09 -30.16
C PHE A 104 -14.43 24.72 -30.33
N GLU A 105 -14.79 24.33 -31.55
CA GLU A 105 -15.32 22.99 -31.85
C GLU A 105 -14.33 21.89 -31.45
N ALA A 106 -13.04 22.05 -31.79
CA ALA A 106 -12.01 21.09 -31.40
C ALA A 106 -11.88 20.95 -29.87
N ILE A 107 -11.92 22.07 -29.14
CA ILE A 107 -11.89 22.06 -27.66
C ILE A 107 -13.13 21.34 -27.10
N VAL A 108 -14.31 21.60 -27.66
CA VAL A 108 -15.55 20.95 -27.22
C VAL A 108 -15.49 19.44 -27.43
N GLU A 109 -14.99 18.98 -28.58
CA GLU A 109 -14.80 17.56 -28.85
C GLU A 109 -13.76 16.92 -27.91
N GLU A 110 -12.63 17.58 -27.66
CA GLU A 110 -11.64 17.09 -26.69
C GLU A 110 -12.24 16.98 -25.28
N MET A 111 -13.02 17.96 -24.85
CA MET A 111 -13.72 17.92 -23.56
C MET A 111 -14.80 16.83 -23.49
N ARG A 112 -15.44 16.49 -24.61
CA ARG A 112 -16.39 15.35 -24.69
C ARG A 112 -15.65 14.03 -24.57
N ALA A 113 -14.56 13.87 -25.31
CA ALA A 113 -13.72 12.68 -25.26
C ALA A 113 -13.12 12.46 -23.87
N MET A 114 -12.64 13.52 -23.23
CA MET A 114 -12.12 13.48 -21.86
C MET A 114 -13.21 13.05 -20.87
N ARG A 115 -14.42 13.61 -20.96
CA ARG A 115 -15.55 13.21 -20.10
C ARG A 115 -15.89 11.73 -20.25
N ALA A 116 -15.97 11.23 -21.49
CA ALA A 116 -16.23 9.82 -21.75
C ALA A 116 -15.11 8.90 -21.22
N ASP A 117 -13.84 9.33 -21.26
CA ASP A 117 -12.73 8.57 -20.65
C ASP A 117 -12.84 8.54 -19.13
N PHE A 118 -13.18 9.68 -18.50
CA PHE A 118 -13.42 9.75 -17.06
C PHE A 118 -14.56 8.85 -16.62
N GLU A 119 -15.72 8.91 -17.28
CA GLU A 119 -16.88 8.04 -16.98
C GLU A 119 -16.48 6.56 -17.01
N ARG A 120 -15.77 6.13 -18.05
CA ARG A 120 -15.28 4.74 -18.17
C ARG A 120 -14.34 4.34 -17.03
N ARG A 121 -13.44 5.24 -16.62
CA ARG A 121 -12.52 4.98 -15.50
C ARG A 121 -13.27 4.90 -14.16
N PHE A 122 -14.26 5.74 -13.95
CA PHE A 122 -15.12 5.67 -12.76
C PHE A 122 -15.87 4.34 -12.71
N GLU A 123 -16.48 3.90 -13.81
CA GLU A 123 -17.14 2.58 -13.87
C GLU A 123 -16.17 1.41 -13.62
N GLU A 124 -14.91 1.53 -14.02
CA GLU A 124 -13.89 0.52 -13.69
C GLU A 124 -13.56 0.53 -12.19
N VAL A 125 -13.43 1.72 -11.60
CA VAL A 125 -13.19 1.87 -10.17
C VAL A 125 -14.35 1.29 -9.36
N ASP A 126 -15.60 1.59 -9.73
CA ASP A 126 -16.78 1.05 -9.07
C ASP A 126 -16.80 -0.49 -9.12
N ARG A 127 -16.53 -1.09 -10.29
CA ARG A 127 -16.40 -2.55 -10.42
C ARG A 127 -15.29 -3.15 -9.55
N ARG A 128 -14.16 -2.43 -9.39
CA ARG A 128 -13.09 -2.88 -8.49
C ARG A 128 -13.51 -2.81 -7.03
N PHE A 129 -14.23 -1.77 -6.62
CA PHE A 129 -14.79 -1.67 -5.27
C PHE A 129 -15.80 -2.78 -4.99
N GLU A 130 -16.74 -3.05 -5.91
CA GLU A 130 -17.67 -4.18 -5.77
C GLU A 130 -16.95 -5.54 -5.65
N ALA A 131 -15.82 -5.72 -6.34
CA ALA A 131 -15.00 -6.93 -6.22
C ALA A 131 -14.28 -7.02 -4.86
N VAL A 132 -13.87 -5.88 -4.31
CA VAL A 132 -13.28 -5.78 -2.97
C VAL A 132 -14.33 -6.09 -1.90
N ASP A 133 -15.53 -5.51 -1.99
CA ASP A 133 -16.61 -5.76 -1.05
C ASP A 133 -16.98 -7.24 -1.01
N ARG A 134 -17.13 -7.89 -2.18
CA ARG A 134 -17.36 -9.35 -2.25
C ARG A 134 -16.25 -10.17 -1.60
N ARG A 135 -14.99 -9.72 -1.66
CA ARG A 135 -13.87 -10.39 -0.99
C ARG A 135 -13.93 -10.21 0.52
N PHE A 136 -14.31 -9.03 1.00
CA PHE A 136 -14.53 -8.80 2.42
C PHE A 136 -15.70 -9.64 2.96
N GLU A 137 -16.84 -9.67 2.28
CA GLU A 137 -17.97 -10.55 2.66
C GLU A 137 -17.57 -12.04 2.68
N ALA A 138 -16.73 -12.48 1.74
CA ALA A 138 -16.21 -13.84 1.75
C ALA A 138 -15.23 -14.09 2.90
N ALA A 139 -14.41 -13.10 3.27
CA ALA A 139 -13.52 -13.18 4.41
C ALA A 139 -14.31 -13.22 5.73
N ASP A 140 -15.32 -12.37 5.89
CA ASP A 140 -16.18 -12.33 7.07
C ASP A 140 -16.87 -13.68 7.29
N ARG A 141 -17.44 -14.29 6.23
CA ARG A 141 -18.01 -15.65 6.33
C ARG A 141 -16.99 -16.71 6.74
N ARG A 142 -15.74 -16.61 6.29
CA ARG A 142 -14.67 -17.52 6.72
C ARG A 142 -14.31 -17.29 8.18
N PHE A 143 -14.23 -16.05 8.63
CA PHE A 143 -13.97 -15.72 10.03
C PHE A 143 -15.11 -16.22 10.93
N GLU A 144 -16.37 -16.05 10.54
CA GLU A 144 -17.52 -16.61 11.27
C GLU A 144 -17.42 -18.13 11.38
N ALA A 145 -17.08 -18.83 10.30
CA ALA A 145 -16.89 -20.28 10.32
C ALA A 145 -15.76 -20.71 11.28
N ILE A 146 -14.61 -20.02 11.25
CA ILE A 146 -13.49 -20.28 12.17
C ILE A 146 -13.91 -20.04 13.61
N VAL A 147 -14.63 -18.96 13.89
CA VAL A 147 -15.12 -18.64 15.24
C VAL A 147 -16.05 -19.75 15.74
N GLU A 148 -16.91 -20.27 14.88
CA GLU A 148 -17.80 -21.37 15.25
C GLU A 148 -17.04 -22.67 15.50
N GLU A 149 -16.08 -23.02 14.64
CA GLU A 149 -15.20 -24.19 14.85
C GLU A 149 -14.39 -24.07 16.15
N LEU A 150 -13.90 -22.88 16.48
CA LEU A 150 -13.22 -22.64 17.76
C LEU A 150 -14.16 -22.79 18.96
N ARG A 151 -15.44 -22.40 18.82
CA ARG A 151 -16.45 -22.61 19.88
C ARG A 151 -16.72 -24.09 20.09
N THR A 152 -16.86 -24.87 19.01
CA THR A 152 -17.08 -26.32 19.11
C THR A 152 -15.86 -27.01 19.71
N LEU A 153 -14.65 -26.70 19.23
CA LEU A 153 -13.40 -27.25 19.78
C LEU A 153 -13.24 -26.94 21.27
N ARG A 154 -13.56 -25.71 21.69
CA ARG A 154 -13.55 -25.34 23.10
C ARG A 154 -14.54 -26.17 23.91
N SER A 155 -15.76 -26.39 23.40
CA SER A 155 -16.77 -27.21 24.07
C SER A 155 -16.32 -28.67 24.20
N ASP A 156 -15.78 -29.26 23.13
CA ASP A 156 -15.27 -30.63 23.12
C ASP A 156 -14.11 -30.79 24.11
N PHE A 157 -13.20 -29.81 24.15
CA PHE A 157 -12.12 -29.79 25.11
C PHE A 157 -12.62 -29.72 26.55
N GLU A 158 -13.59 -28.84 26.86
CA GLU A 158 -14.21 -28.76 28.18
C GLU A 158 -14.86 -30.09 28.60
N GLN A 159 -15.54 -30.78 27.67
CA GLN A 159 -16.13 -32.09 27.91
C GLN A 159 -15.05 -33.16 28.16
N TRP A 160 -13.99 -33.19 27.36
CA TRP A 160 -12.87 -34.10 27.55
C TRP A 160 -12.20 -33.90 28.90
N VAL A 161 -11.93 -32.64 29.30
CA VAL A 161 -11.34 -32.33 30.62
C VAL A 161 -12.22 -32.88 31.74
N ARG A 162 -13.55 -32.69 31.67
CA ARG A 162 -14.48 -33.25 32.68
C ARG A 162 -14.42 -34.77 32.72
N PHE A 163 -14.45 -35.42 31.56
CA PHE A 163 -14.36 -36.89 31.47
C PHE A 163 -13.04 -37.41 32.05
N SER A 164 -11.90 -36.81 31.66
CA SER A 164 -10.58 -37.19 32.17
C SER A 164 -10.48 -36.99 33.69
N GLN A 165 -11.01 -35.90 34.25
CA GLN A 165 -11.03 -35.71 35.69
C GLN A 165 -11.82 -36.82 36.41
N GLN A 166 -12.95 -37.25 35.85
CA GLN A 166 -13.75 -38.36 36.40
C GLN A 166 -12.99 -39.70 36.32
N GLU A 167 -12.37 -40.00 35.19
CA GLU A 167 -11.56 -41.22 35.01
C GLU A 167 -10.34 -41.24 35.95
N PHE A 168 -9.62 -40.12 36.08
CA PHE A 168 -8.49 -40.02 37.02
C PHE A 168 -8.94 -40.16 38.48
N ALA A 169 -10.10 -39.61 38.84
CA ALA A 169 -10.68 -39.80 40.17
C ALA A 169 -11.02 -41.28 40.43
N ALA A 170 -11.63 -41.96 39.45
CA ALA A 170 -11.94 -43.38 39.54
C ALA A 170 -10.68 -44.24 39.61
N LEU A 171 -9.65 -43.93 38.81
CA LEU A 171 -8.36 -44.61 38.83
C LEU A 171 -7.66 -44.43 40.19
N ARG A 172 -7.70 -43.23 40.77
CA ARG A 172 -7.16 -42.97 42.11
C ARG A 172 -7.81 -43.85 43.17
N VAL A 173 -9.12 -44.06 43.13
CA VAL A 173 -9.83 -44.96 44.06
C VAL A 173 -9.33 -46.40 43.88
N ARG A 174 -9.26 -46.90 42.64
CA ARG A 174 -8.76 -48.26 42.35
C ARG A 174 -7.31 -48.44 42.79
N VAL A 175 -6.44 -47.45 42.58
CA VAL A 175 -5.04 -47.49 43.03
C VAL A 175 -4.95 -47.49 44.56
N ALA A 176 -5.79 -46.71 45.25
CA ALA A 176 -5.85 -46.74 46.71
C ALA A 176 -6.30 -48.11 47.23
N GLU A 177 -7.29 -48.74 46.61
CA GLU A 177 -7.74 -50.11 46.92
C GLU A 177 -6.63 -51.15 46.66
N MET A 178 -5.89 -51.03 45.55
CA MET A 178 -4.71 -51.87 45.29
C MET A 178 -3.62 -51.65 46.34
N GLY A 179 -3.42 -50.42 46.83
CA GLY A 179 -2.49 -50.10 47.91
C GLY A 179 -2.86 -50.80 49.23
N ILE A 180 -4.15 -50.88 49.55
CA ILE A 180 -4.64 -51.64 50.72
C ILE A 180 -4.41 -53.15 50.53
N GLY A 181 -4.69 -53.69 49.34
CA GLY A 181 -4.41 -55.09 48.99
C GLY A 181 -2.92 -55.44 49.02
N LEU A 182 -2.05 -54.56 48.52
CA LEU A 182 -0.59 -54.69 48.56
C LEU A 182 -0.04 -54.54 49.97
N GLY A 183 -0.64 -53.70 50.83
CA GLY A 183 -0.30 -53.61 52.25
C GLY A 183 -0.45 -54.96 52.97
N SER A 184 -1.45 -55.76 52.60
CA SER A 184 -1.64 -57.12 53.11
C SER A 184 -0.63 -58.15 52.54
N LEU A 185 -0.11 -57.91 51.34
CA LEU A 185 0.97 -58.71 50.73
C LEU A 185 2.36 -58.33 51.27
N GLY A 186 2.59 -57.06 51.62
CA GLY A 186 3.81 -56.60 52.28
C GLY A 186 4.05 -57.29 53.62
N LEU A 187 2.99 -57.57 54.38
CA LEU A 187 3.04 -58.39 55.60
C LEU A 187 3.51 -59.83 55.34
N ARG A 188 3.21 -60.41 54.17
CA ARG A 188 3.64 -61.76 53.78
C ARG A 188 5.06 -61.80 53.20
N MET A 189 5.50 -60.74 52.52
CA MET A 189 6.89 -60.62 52.05
C MET A 189 7.88 -60.41 53.21
N GLY A 190 7.44 -59.78 54.31
CA GLY A 190 8.24 -59.62 55.53
C GLY A 190 8.72 -60.95 56.12
N GLN A 191 7.88 -62.00 56.08
CA GLN A 191 8.22 -63.33 56.61
C GLN A 191 9.29 -64.07 55.77
N GLY A 192 9.37 -63.80 54.47
CA GLY A 192 10.38 -64.42 53.60
C GLY A 192 11.78 -63.84 53.80
N LEU A 193 11.87 -62.54 54.10
CA LEU A 193 13.14 -61.89 54.43
C LEU A 193 13.69 -62.38 55.78
N GLU A 194 12.79 -62.59 56.74
CA GLU A 194 13.10 -63.12 58.07
C GLU A 194 13.72 -64.52 58.01
N GLU A 195 13.21 -65.39 57.14
CA GLU A 195 13.73 -66.74 56.90
C GLU A 195 15.13 -66.74 56.26
N VAL A 196 15.39 -65.81 55.33
CA VAL A 196 16.72 -65.67 54.72
C VAL A 196 17.72 -65.10 55.72
N ILE A 197 17.33 -64.10 56.52
CA ILE A 197 18.15 -63.58 57.61
C ILE A 197 18.46 -64.68 58.64
N ARG A 198 17.48 -65.53 58.97
CA ARG A 198 17.65 -66.70 59.86
C ARG A 198 18.71 -67.67 59.32
N GLN A 199 18.66 -68.03 58.04
CA GLN A 199 19.66 -68.91 57.42
C GLN A 199 21.07 -68.29 57.40
N VAL A 200 21.16 -66.97 57.21
CA VAL A 200 22.45 -66.27 57.28
C VAL A 200 23.00 -66.26 58.70
N ILE A 201 22.17 -66.00 59.71
CA ILE A 201 22.57 -66.08 61.12
C ILE A 201 23.04 -67.50 61.47
N GLU A 202 22.32 -68.54 61.02
CA GLU A 202 22.69 -69.94 61.23
C GLU A 202 24.02 -70.32 60.56
N SER A 203 24.34 -69.70 59.42
CA SER A 203 25.63 -69.90 58.74
C SER A 203 26.82 -69.27 59.49
N PHE A 204 26.58 -68.30 60.36
CA PHE A 204 27.61 -67.64 61.18
C PHE A 204 27.69 -68.17 62.62
N SER A 205 26.63 -68.80 63.14
CA SER A 205 26.59 -69.23 64.54
C SER A 205 27.35 -70.54 64.78
N GLY A 206 28.66 -70.40 65.03
CA GLY A 206 29.49 -71.37 65.73
C GLY A 206 30.01 -70.78 67.04
N ALA A 207 29.10 -70.65 68.04
CA ALA A 207 29.31 -70.15 69.41
C ALA A 207 29.19 -68.61 69.65
N GLY A 208 28.00 -68.18 70.11
CA GLY A 208 27.79 -66.90 70.81
C GLY A 208 26.74 -65.99 70.16
N PRO A 209 26.14 -65.03 70.90
CA PRO A 209 25.22 -64.05 70.33
C PRO A 209 25.99 -63.08 69.41
N LEU A 210 25.76 -63.20 68.10
CA LEU A 210 26.32 -62.33 67.07
C LEU A 210 25.96 -60.87 67.35
N LYS A 211 26.97 -59.99 67.45
CA LYS A 211 26.77 -58.53 67.47
C LYS A 211 26.70 -58.03 66.03
N ALA A 212 25.49 -57.87 65.52
CA ALA A 212 25.23 -57.16 64.27
C ALA A 212 24.96 -55.67 64.59
N ALA A 213 25.78 -54.78 64.07
CA ALA A 213 25.57 -53.33 64.18
C ALA A 213 25.52 -52.70 62.79
N ARG A 214 24.60 -51.76 62.57
CA ARG A 214 24.56 -51.00 61.31
C ARG A 214 25.84 -50.16 61.18
N LEU A 215 26.51 -50.24 60.03
CA LEU A 215 27.71 -49.46 59.78
C LEU A 215 27.34 -48.21 58.97
N VAL A 216 27.70 -47.04 59.50
CA VAL A 216 27.50 -45.74 58.85
C VAL A 216 28.84 -45.02 58.82
N LEU A 217 29.30 -44.68 57.63
CA LEU A 217 30.53 -43.93 57.38
C LEU A 217 30.21 -42.63 56.66
N ILE A 218 31.08 -41.62 56.77
CA ILE A 218 30.92 -40.33 56.07
C ILE A 218 31.94 -40.27 54.93
N ASP A 219 31.45 -40.01 53.72
CA ASP A 219 32.27 -39.78 52.54
C ASP A 219 32.69 -38.32 52.43
N GLU A 220 33.66 -37.92 53.25
CA GLU A 220 34.13 -36.54 53.32
C GLU A 220 34.74 -36.03 52.00
N ALA A 221 35.40 -36.91 51.25
CA ALA A 221 36.11 -36.56 50.03
C ALA A 221 35.28 -36.75 48.74
N GLY A 222 34.10 -37.36 48.84
CA GLY A 222 33.25 -37.68 47.69
C GLY A 222 33.81 -38.80 46.81
N GLU A 223 34.42 -39.80 47.43
CA GLU A 223 35.05 -40.95 46.75
C GLU A 223 34.02 -41.92 46.15
N LEU A 224 32.86 -42.03 46.79
CA LEU A 224 31.78 -42.94 46.42
C LEU A 224 30.49 -42.20 46.04
N TYR A 225 30.14 -41.17 46.80
CA TYR A 225 28.98 -40.30 46.58
C TYR A 225 29.43 -38.83 46.62
N GLN A 226 28.51 -37.90 46.81
CA GLN A 226 28.86 -36.48 46.99
C GLN A 226 29.56 -36.26 48.35
N PRO A 227 30.49 -35.29 48.45
CA PRO A 227 31.16 -34.93 49.71
C PRO A 227 30.17 -34.71 50.86
N GLY A 228 30.44 -35.33 52.01
CA GLY A 228 29.59 -35.30 53.21
C GLY A 228 28.43 -36.30 53.22
N ALA A 229 28.28 -37.14 52.19
CA ALA A 229 27.24 -38.17 52.16
C ALA A 229 27.49 -39.28 53.18
N ARG A 230 26.40 -39.82 53.73
CA ARG A 230 26.44 -41.02 54.59
C ARG A 230 26.45 -42.27 53.72
N VAL A 231 27.48 -43.10 53.88
CA VAL A 231 27.59 -44.43 53.30
C VAL A 231 27.13 -45.45 54.33
N GLU A 232 26.03 -46.13 54.04
CA GLU A 232 25.41 -47.08 54.97
C GLU A 232 25.50 -48.51 54.44
N ILE A 233 25.87 -49.43 55.34
CA ILE A 233 25.86 -50.87 55.14
C ILE A 233 24.98 -51.47 56.23
N ASP A 234 24.06 -52.35 55.83
CA ASP A 234 22.95 -52.80 56.68
C ASP A 234 23.43 -53.47 57.97
N ALA A 235 24.50 -54.28 57.89
CA ALA A 235 25.16 -54.80 59.09
C ALA A 235 26.68 -55.00 58.92
N LEU A 236 27.39 -54.71 60.01
CA LEU A 236 28.72 -55.21 60.33
C LEU A 236 28.57 -56.28 61.42
N VAL A 237 29.06 -57.48 61.14
CA VAL A 237 29.00 -58.62 62.06
C VAL A 237 30.43 -59.04 62.44
N THR A 238 30.70 -59.15 63.74
CA THR A 238 32.02 -59.57 64.24
C THR A 238 31.90 -60.78 65.16
N ASP A 239 32.42 -61.92 64.73
CA ASP A 239 32.51 -63.17 65.50
C ASP A 239 33.77 -63.96 65.11
N GLY A 240 34.93 -63.51 65.59
CA GLY A 240 36.25 -64.00 65.17
C GLY A 240 36.62 -63.67 63.71
N ARG A 241 35.63 -63.50 62.83
CA ARG A 241 35.67 -63.03 61.45
C ARG A 241 34.77 -61.80 61.31
N ARG A 242 34.98 -61.01 60.25
CA ARG A 242 34.32 -59.71 60.07
C ARG A 242 33.56 -59.68 58.75
N PHE A 243 32.25 -59.52 58.83
CA PHE A 243 31.37 -59.53 57.68
C PHE A 243 30.70 -58.18 57.48
N LEU A 244 30.70 -57.69 56.25
CA LEU A 244 29.78 -56.65 55.79
C LEU A 244 28.61 -57.33 55.11
N VAL A 245 27.40 -56.98 55.52
CA VAL A 245 26.16 -57.56 55.03
C VAL A 245 25.30 -56.45 54.46
N GLU A 246 24.86 -56.62 53.21
CA GLU A 246 23.86 -55.78 52.56
C GLU A 246 22.64 -56.65 52.19
N VAL A 247 21.45 -56.11 52.42
CA VAL A 247 20.17 -56.77 52.20
C VAL A 247 19.41 -56.04 51.10
N LYS A 248 19.01 -56.78 50.08
CA LYS A 248 18.23 -56.24 48.95
C LYS A 248 16.99 -57.10 48.71
N ASN A 249 15.88 -56.47 48.36
CA ASN A 249 14.68 -57.21 47.97
C ASN A 249 14.87 -57.98 46.65
N TYR A 250 15.76 -57.48 45.78
CA TYR A 250 16.13 -58.11 44.51
C TYR A 250 17.53 -57.66 44.10
N ALA A 251 18.42 -58.58 43.69
CA ALA A 251 19.78 -58.26 43.27
C ALA A 251 19.97 -58.32 41.75
N LYS A 252 20.40 -57.20 41.17
CA LYS A 252 20.92 -57.09 39.80
C LYS A 252 22.41 -56.78 39.84
N THR A 253 23.05 -56.81 38.67
CA THR A 253 24.46 -56.46 38.47
C THR A 253 24.84 -55.14 39.13
N ASP A 254 23.97 -54.13 39.03
CA ASP A 254 24.20 -52.80 39.61
C ASP A 254 24.22 -52.81 41.14
N GLU A 255 23.39 -53.62 41.79
CA GLU A 255 23.36 -53.75 43.25
C GLU A 255 24.62 -54.46 43.76
N VAL A 256 25.12 -55.46 43.02
CA VAL A 256 26.38 -56.14 43.34
C VAL A 256 27.54 -55.15 43.24
N TRP A 257 27.59 -54.35 42.17
CA TRP A 257 28.60 -53.31 42.01
C TRP A 257 28.51 -52.22 43.08
N ALA A 258 27.30 -51.77 43.41
CA ALA A 258 27.08 -50.78 44.46
C ALA A 258 27.59 -51.29 45.81
N PHE A 259 27.24 -52.53 46.17
CA PHE A 259 27.72 -53.12 47.42
C PHE A 259 29.25 -53.33 47.41
N HIS A 260 29.82 -53.78 46.29
CA HIS A 260 31.27 -53.94 46.17
C HIS A 260 32.01 -52.62 46.43
N ARG A 261 31.54 -51.51 45.84
CA ARG A 261 32.12 -50.18 46.04
C ARG A 261 31.97 -49.69 47.47
N LYS A 262 30.78 -49.86 48.08
CA LYS A 262 30.55 -49.54 49.50
C LYS A 262 31.52 -50.32 50.41
N ALA A 263 31.69 -51.60 50.16
CA ALA A 263 32.57 -52.43 50.95
C ALA A 263 34.04 -52.01 50.80
N ARG A 264 34.51 -51.69 49.58
CA ARG A 264 35.87 -51.16 49.36
C ARG A 264 36.10 -49.83 50.06
N PHE A 265 35.11 -48.94 50.04
CA PHE A 265 35.14 -47.68 50.76
C PHE A 265 35.23 -47.92 52.28
N ALA A 266 34.43 -48.84 52.82
CA ALA A 266 34.48 -49.20 54.23
C ALA A 266 35.84 -49.81 54.61
N GLU A 267 36.41 -50.68 53.78
CA GLU A 267 37.74 -51.26 53.97
C GLU A 267 38.83 -50.18 54.02
N ALA A 268 38.77 -49.19 53.11
CA ALA A 268 39.72 -48.10 53.06
C ALA A 268 39.62 -47.17 54.27
N LYS A 269 38.39 -46.82 54.71
CA LYS A 269 38.18 -45.92 55.85
C LYS A 269 38.50 -46.56 57.20
N LEU A 270 38.22 -47.86 57.35
CA LEU A 270 38.46 -48.59 58.60
C LEU A 270 39.86 -49.22 58.67
N GLY A 271 40.59 -49.28 57.56
CA GLY A 271 41.93 -49.87 57.49
C GLY A 271 41.92 -51.40 57.65
N GLU A 272 40.80 -52.04 57.37
CA GLU A 272 40.53 -53.46 57.68
C GLU A 272 39.82 -54.12 56.52
N THR A 273 40.01 -55.43 56.33
CA THR A 273 39.32 -56.19 55.28
C THR A 273 38.09 -56.91 55.83
N PHE A 274 37.05 -57.01 55.01
CA PHE A 274 35.81 -57.68 55.40
C PHE A 274 35.40 -58.73 54.38
N GLU A 275 34.80 -59.79 54.88
CA GLU A 275 34.05 -60.72 54.03
C GLU A 275 32.72 -60.08 53.66
N LYS A 276 32.36 -60.17 52.38
CA LYS A 276 31.24 -59.42 51.81
C LYS A 276 30.08 -60.37 51.56
N VAL A 277 28.93 -60.07 52.14
CA VAL A 277 27.72 -60.89 52.04
C VAL A 277 26.59 -60.04 51.48
N LEU A 278 26.03 -60.48 50.35
CA LEU A 278 24.83 -59.90 49.77
C LEU A 278 23.67 -60.86 49.95
N ILE A 279 22.63 -60.41 50.64
CA ILE A 279 21.41 -61.18 50.89
C ILE A 279 20.31 -60.62 50.00
N ALA A 280 19.78 -61.46 49.09
CA ALA A 280 18.64 -61.07 48.28
C ALA A 280 17.71 -62.25 47.98
N PRO A 281 16.41 -62.18 48.33
CA PRO A 281 15.46 -63.27 48.06
C PRO A 281 15.45 -63.74 46.60
N ALA A 282 15.68 -62.84 45.64
CA ALA A 282 15.86 -63.18 44.23
C ALA A 282 16.98 -62.35 43.60
N ALA A 283 17.72 -62.98 42.67
CA ALA A 283 18.82 -62.35 41.95
C ALA A 283 18.84 -62.76 40.47
N THR A 284 19.42 -61.95 39.58
CA THR A 284 19.72 -62.39 38.21
C THR A 284 20.90 -63.36 38.21
N ALA A 285 20.93 -64.30 37.25
CA ALA A 285 22.08 -65.20 37.07
C ALA A 285 23.39 -64.42 36.87
N SER A 286 23.35 -63.30 36.15
CA SER A 286 24.48 -62.39 35.95
C SER A 286 24.97 -61.74 37.25
N ALA A 287 24.06 -61.37 38.17
CA ALA A 287 24.41 -60.82 39.46
C ALA A 287 25.11 -61.86 40.36
N VAL A 288 24.62 -63.10 40.38
CA VAL A 288 25.24 -64.20 41.15
C VAL A 288 26.64 -64.51 40.61
N ALA A 289 26.81 -64.56 39.29
CA ALA A 289 28.10 -64.79 38.65
C ALA A 289 29.09 -63.65 38.97
N LEU A 290 28.66 -62.39 38.87
CA LEU A 290 29.49 -61.23 39.21
C LEU A 290 29.87 -61.22 40.70
N ALA A 291 28.93 -61.50 41.60
CA ALA A 291 29.21 -61.55 43.03
C ALA A 291 30.34 -62.54 43.34
N LYS A 292 30.29 -63.74 42.73
CA LYS A 292 31.34 -64.74 42.85
C LYS A 292 32.70 -64.25 42.32
N GLN A 293 32.72 -63.57 41.18
CA GLN A 293 33.96 -63.00 40.61
C GLN A 293 34.58 -61.94 41.54
N LEU A 294 33.75 -61.15 42.22
CA LEU A 294 34.18 -60.08 43.12
C LEU A 294 34.46 -60.54 44.56
N GLY A 295 34.38 -61.84 44.84
CA GLY A 295 34.57 -62.40 46.18
C GLY A 295 33.44 -62.06 47.16
N ILE A 296 32.23 -61.82 46.65
CA ILE A 296 31.03 -61.55 47.44
C ILE A 296 30.20 -62.83 47.56
N ILE A 297 29.91 -63.24 48.79
CA ILE A 297 29.02 -64.36 49.08
C ILE A 297 27.58 -63.87 48.85
N CYS A 298 26.89 -64.42 47.85
CA CYS A 298 25.51 -64.04 47.54
C CYS A 298 24.55 -65.15 47.98
N TYR A 299 23.67 -64.85 48.94
CA TYR A 299 22.59 -65.74 49.37
C TYR A 299 21.28 -65.35 48.68
N THR A 300 20.72 -66.27 47.89
CA THR A 300 19.47 -66.06 47.15
C THR A 300 18.65 -67.35 47.00
N PHE A 301 17.32 -67.25 46.94
CA PHE A 301 16.43 -68.40 46.78
C PHE A 301 16.28 -68.82 45.30
N ARG A 302 16.32 -67.86 44.36
CA ARG A 302 16.17 -68.10 42.92
C ARG A 302 17.10 -67.22 42.10
N ALA A 303 17.90 -67.85 41.24
CA ALA A 303 18.58 -67.18 40.13
C ALA A 303 17.61 -67.15 38.92
N ALA A 304 17.15 -65.96 38.55
CA ALA A 304 16.31 -65.78 37.37
C ALA A 304 17.17 -65.50 36.13
N GLU A 305 16.86 -66.16 35.01
CA GLU A 305 17.42 -65.82 33.69
C GLU A 305 16.93 -64.43 33.28
N SER A 306 17.85 -63.54 32.91
CA SER A 306 17.51 -62.21 32.41
C SER A 306 16.80 -62.36 31.06
N ARG A 307 15.50 -62.03 31.02
CA ARG A 307 14.83 -61.72 29.76
C ARG A 307 15.32 -60.36 29.29
N GLU A 308 16.35 -60.35 28.45
CA GLU A 308 16.61 -59.19 27.61
C GLU A 308 15.50 -59.12 26.56
N THR A 309 14.59 -58.18 26.75
CA THR A 309 13.71 -57.71 25.68
C THR A 309 14.58 -56.89 24.74
N SER A 310 15.02 -57.53 23.66
CA SER A 310 15.54 -56.84 22.48
C SER A 310 14.40 -56.04 21.86
N GLU A 311 14.64 -54.74 21.69
CA GLU A 311 13.77 -53.75 21.04
C GLU A 311 13.35 -54.14 19.62
#